data_AF-A0A0D6LF99-F1
#
_entry.id   AF-A0A0D6LF99-F1
#
_cell.length_a   1.000
_cell.length_b   1.000
_cell.length_c   1.000
_cell.angle_alpha   90.00
_cell.angle_beta   90.00
_cell.angle_gamma   90.00
#
_symmetry.space_group_name_H-M   'P 1'
#
loop_
_entity.id
_entity.type
_entity.pdbx_description
1 polymer ?
#
loop_
_entity_poly.entity_id
_entity_poly.type
_entity_poly.pdbx_seq_one_letter_code
_entity_poly.pdbx_strand_id
1 'polypeptide(L)'
;MHYFYDDKYKMDWDHTLNGMNVVERISRDTMVLHQKHKTVWPAAPRESLFVSHIRRVDDLKNESAHDLYIVCNKDVSRTDVPVTSSSGVRVGLTVSMICETVIKNGKAPSELCRDDVLCNIIYVSQDVKKSVAIVVVVQNDHNKEQYQQAQDTIECYAVHHRYTFYYFMFQRHCVVAELMSSWPEEWLLFLDADMAVINPNHLIEEYIPSDPDIHIVFYKRIFNHEVMAGSYLIRNSGLSRKFLTHWSLYEFSLPKSFHGSDNGAIHSVIASFELPELRKVREKCEELWAASKYKDSFIEPTEAIQRRLYKVIKEVDREFDLIKAAL
;
A
#
# COMPACT_ATOMS: atom_id res chain seq x y z
N MET A 1 -18.29 -13.78 -23.43
CA MET A 1 -18.55 -12.97 -22.22
C MET A 1 -19.35 -13.68 -21.14
N HIS A 2 -20.46 -14.36 -21.48
CA HIS A 2 -21.25 -15.15 -20.52
C HIS A 2 -20.42 -16.04 -19.59
N TYR A 3 -19.52 -16.87 -20.14
CA TYR A 3 -18.64 -17.75 -19.36
C TYR A 3 -17.68 -17.02 -18.40
N PHE A 4 -17.29 -15.79 -18.73
CA PHE A 4 -16.37 -15.00 -17.90
C PHE A 4 -17.08 -14.31 -16.71
N TYR A 5 -18.34 -13.92 -16.92
CA TYR A 5 -19.17 -13.21 -15.92
C TYR A 5 -19.99 -14.14 -15.02
N ASP A 6 -20.64 -15.16 -15.60
CA ASP A 6 -21.60 -16.00 -14.86
C ASP A 6 -20.85 -16.93 -13.89
N ASP A 7 -21.22 -16.83 -12.61
CA ASP A 7 -20.65 -17.56 -11.49
C ASP A 7 -20.70 -19.07 -11.67
N LYS A 8 -21.71 -19.59 -12.39
CA LYS A 8 -21.90 -21.02 -12.62
C LYS A 8 -20.73 -21.68 -13.35
N TYR A 9 -20.03 -20.91 -14.19
CA TYR A 9 -18.93 -21.43 -14.99
C TYR A 9 -17.56 -21.08 -14.40
N LYS A 10 -17.50 -20.22 -13.37
CA LYS A 10 -16.23 -19.66 -12.91
C LYS A 10 -15.27 -20.76 -12.43
N MET A 11 -15.78 -21.74 -11.69
CA MET A 11 -14.98 -22.88 -11.21
C MET A 11 -14.64 -23.91 -12.29
N ASP A 12 -15.33 -23.89 -13.44
CA ASP A 12 -15.09 -24.85 -14.54
C ASP A 12 -13.81 -24.49 -15.31
N TRP A 13 -13.56 -23.19 -15.52
CA TRP A 13 -12.43 -22.71 -16.33
C TRP A 13 -11.33 -22.04 -15.49
N ASP A 14 -11.64 -21.44 -14.35
CA ASP A 14 -10.66 -20.71 -13.56
C ASP A 14 -9.91 -21.65 -12.61
N HIS A 15 -8.85 -22.25 -13.14
CA HIS A 15 -8.03 -23.20 -12.40
C HIS A 15 -7.20 -22.56 -11.28
N THR A 16 -7.24 -21.23 -11.11
CA THR A 16 -6.55 -20.53 -10.01
C THR A 16 -7.36 -20.53 -8.71
N LEU A 17 -8.65 -20.90 -8.77
CA LEU A 17 -9.54 -20.87 -7.62
C LEU A 17 -9.55 -22.20 -6.85
N ASN A 18 -9.70 -22.10 -5.53
CA ASN A 18 -10.00 -23.20 -4.61
C ASN A 18 -11.43 -23.10 -4.05
N GLY A 19 -12.10 -21.97 -4.23
CA GLY A 19 -13.50 -21.81 -3.85
C GLY A 19 -14.03 -20.43 -4.26
N MET A 20 -15.34 -20.33 -4.38
CA MET A 20 -16.03 -19.09 -4.75
C MET A 20 -17.42 -19.09 -4.14
N ASN A 21 -17.88 -17.92 -3.68
CA ASN A 21 -19.24 -17.66 -3.26
C ASN A 21 -19.79 -16.41 -3.94
N VAL A 22 -21.07 -16.44 -4.32
CA VAL A 22 -21.82 -15.22 -4.65
C VAL A 22 -22.30 -14.60 -3.34
N VAL A 23 -21.74 -13.45 -2.99
CA VAL A 23 -22.10 -12.71 -1.77
C VAL A 23 -23.46 -12.05 -1.94
N GLU A 24 -23.69 -11.43 -3.10
CA GLU A 24 -24.91 -10.70 -3.40
C GLU A 24 -25.17 -10.65 -4.90
N ARG A 25 -26.42 -10.79 -5.32
CA ARG A 25 -26.85 -10.45 -6.69
C ARG A 25 -27.62 -9.14 -6.66
N ILE A 26 -26.97 -8.06 -7.08
CA ILE A 26 -27.54 -6.71 -7.09
C ILE A 26 -28.57 -6.59 -8.22
N SER A 27 -28.25 -7.16 -9.39
CA SER A 27 -29.12 -7.19 -10.56
C SER A 27 -28.80 -8.40 -11.44
N ARG A 28 -29.47 -8.53 -12.59
CA ARG A 28 -29.16 -9.59 -13.57
C ARG A 28 -27.75 -9.46 -14.15
N ASP A 29 -27.27 -8.23 -14.26
CA ASP A 29 -25.99 -7.85 -14.87
C ASP A 29 -24.93 -7.41 -13.84
N THR A 30 -25.22 -7.49 -12.53
CA THR A 30 -24.28 -7.13 -11.46
C THR A 30 -24.33 -8.08 -10.27
N MET A 31 -23.18 -8.57 -9.83
CA MET A 31 -23.06 -9.41 -8.64
C MET A 31 -21.77 -9.14 -7.85
N VAL A 32 -21.78 -9.45 -6.56
CA VAL A 32 -20.60 -9.42 -5.69
C VAL A 32 -20.08 -10.84 -5.51
N LEU A 33 -18.80 -11.06 -5.80
CA LEU A 33 -18.14 -12.36 -5.72
C LEU A 33 -17.02 -12.34 -4.69
N HIS A 34 -16.99 -13.38 -3.86
CA HIS A 34 -15.86 -13.71 -2.99
C HIS A 34 -15.16 -14.95 -3.53
N GLN A 35 -13.86 -14.86 -3.77
CA GLN A 35 -13.06 -15.95 -4.32
C GLN A 35 -11.88 -16.28 -3.41
N LYS A 36 -11.61 -17.56 -3.25
CA LYS A 36 -10.44 -18.10 -2.58
C LYS A 36 -9.49 -18.65 -3.64
N HIS A 37 -8.26 -18.16 -3.64
CA HIS A 37 -7.24 -18.55 -4.62
C HIS A 37 -6.43 -19.73 -4.11
N LYS A 38 -5.92 -20.54 -5.04
CA LYS A 38 -4.91 -21.56 -4.74
C LYS A 38 -3.69 -20.88 -4.14
N THR A 39 -3.23 -21.43 -3.02
CA THR A 39 -2.03 -20.92 -2.35
C THR A 39 -0.80 -21.47 -3.04
N VAL A 40 0.10 -20.58 -3.47
CA VAL A 40 1.42 -20.95 -3.96
C VAL A 40 2.38 -20.75 -2.80
N TRP A 41 2.77 -21.84 -2.17
CA TRP A 41 3.76 -21.81 -1.09
C TRP A 41 5.07 -21.18 -1.60
N PRO A 42 5.73 -20.26 -0.86
CA PRO A 42 5.53 -19.91 0.55
C PRO A 42 4.55 -18.75 0.83
N ALA A 43 3.81 -18.24 -0.16
CA ALA A 43 2.97 -17.07 0.03
C ALA A 43 1.74 -17.36 0.91
N ALA A 44 1.27 -16.32 1.62
CA ALA A 44 0.03 -16.35 2.36
C ALA A 44 -1.18 -16.71 1.46
N PRO A 45 -2.21 -17.40 1.99
CA PRO A 45 -3.44 -17.64 1.25
C PRO A 45 -4.10 -16.33 0.81
N ARG A 46 -4.51 -16.26 -0.45
CA ARG A 46 -5.12 -15.07 -1.05
C ARG A 46 -6.61 -15.28 -1.27
N GLU A 47 -7.37 -14.24 -1.00
CA GLU A 47 -8.79 -14.16 -1.36
C GLU A 47 -9.10 -12.80 -1.98
N SER A 48 -10.15 -12.73 -2.79
CA SER A 48 -10.59 -11.49 -3.42
C SER A 48 -12.09 -11.28 -3.23
N LEU A 49 -12.48 -10.02 -3.10
CA LEU A 49 -13.88 -9.60 -3.02
C LEU A 49 -14.09 -8.45 -3.99
N PHE A 50 -15.02 -8.63 -4.92
CA PHE A 50 -15.21 -7.67 -6.01
C PHE A 50 -16.65 -7.68 -6.52
N VAL A 51 -17.06 -6.55 -7.08
CA VAL A 51 -18.25 -6.43 -7.91
C VAL A 51 -17.88 -6.85 -9.33
N SER A 52 -18.64 -7.77 -9.91
CA SER A 52 -18.60 -8.12 -11.33
C SER A 52 -19.83 -7.53 -12.02
N HIS A 53 -19.62 -6.79 -13.11
CA HIS A 53 -20.67 -6.16 -13.89
C HIS A 53 -20.48 -6.44 -15.38
N ILE A 54 -21.53 -6.87 -16.07
CA ILE A 54 -21.54 -7.10 -17.52
C ILE A 54 -22.41 -6.07 -18.25
N ARG A 55 -21.92 -5.53 -19.37
CA ARG A 55 -22.69 -4.58 -20.18
C ARG A 55 -22.44 -4.77 -21.68
N ARG A 56 -23.48 -4.55 -22.47
CA ARG A 56 -23.37 -4.32 -23.92
C ARG A 56 -23.24 -2.81 -24.17
N VAL A 57 -22.23 -2.41 -24.92
CA VAL A 57 -21.81 -1.00 -25.09
C VAL A 57 -21.51 -0.72 -26.57
N ASP A 58 -22.46 -1.03 -27.45
CA ASP A 58 -22.28 -0.94 -28.91
C ASP A 58 -21.89 0.46 -29.41
N ASP A 59 -22.17 1.52 -28.66
CA ASP A 59 -21.82 2.89 -29.03
C ASP A 59 -20.30 3.14 -29.06
N LEU A 60 -19.52 2.25 -28.44
CA LEU A 60 -18.05 2.33 -28.34
C LEU A 60 -17.33 1.27 -29.20
N LYS A 61 -18.08 0.50 -29.99
CA LYS A 61 -17.50 -0.57 -30.82
C LYS A 61 -16.79 0.02 -32.03
N ASN A 62 -15.79 -0.72 -32.53
CA ASN A 62 -15.21 -0.43 -33.84
C ASN A 62 -16.27 -0.53 -34.95
N GLU A 63 -16.17 0.29 -36.00
CA GLU A 63 -17.15 0.31 -37.10
C GLU A 63 -17.39 -1.06 -37.75
N SER A 64 -16.35 -1.91 -37.77
CA SER A 64 -16.39 -3.27 -38.32
C SER A 64 -16.95 -4.33 -37.36
N ALA A 65 -17.17 -4.00 -36.10
CA ALA A 65 -17.70 -4.91 -35.10
C ALA A 65 -19.24 -4.98 -35.14
N HIS A 66 -19.80 -6.17 -34.95
CA HIS A 66 -21.23 -6.39 -34.82
C HIS A 66 -21.76 -5.85 -33.48
N ASP A 67 -21.08 -6.20 -32.39
CA ASP A 67 -21.41 -5.80 -31.02
C ASP A 67 -20.13 -5.57 -30.19
N LEU A 68 -20.31 -4.95 -29.02
CA LEU A 68 -19.25 -4.80 -28.02
C LEU A 68 -19.81 -5.12 -26.64
N TYR A 69 -19.17 -6.05 -25.95
CA TYR A 69 -19.47 -6.41 -24.56
C TYR A 69 -18.27 -6.15 -23.66
N ILE A 70 -18.54 -5.69 -22.44
CA ILE A 70 -17.55 -5.53 -21.39
C ILE A 70 -18.00 -6.25 -20.12
N VAL A 71 -17.04 -6.88 -19.44
CA VAL A 71 -17.20 -7.35 -18.06
C VAL A 71 -16.12 -6.67 -17.24
N CYS A 72 -16.55 -5.90 -16.25
CA CYS A 72 -15.68 -5.22 -15.30
C CYS A 72 -15.78 -5.89 -13.93
N ASN A 73 -14.64 -6.29 -13.38
CA ASN A 73 -14.49 -6.80 -12.03
C ASN A 73 -13.69 -5.76 -11.24
N LYS A 74 -14.30 -5.18 -10.21
CA LYS A 74 -13.68 -4.15 -9.38
C LYS A 74 -13.78 -4.52 -7.91
N ASP A 75 -12.65 -4.49 -7.21
CA ASP A 75 -12.58 -4.78 -5.78
C ASP A 75 -13.52 -3.91 -4.95
N VAL A 76 -14.02 -4.49 -3.86
CA VAL A 76 -14.90 -3.82 -2.91
C VAL A 76 -14.57 -4.26 -1.49
N SER A 77 -14.72 -3.34 -0.54
CA SER A 77 -14.61 -3.62 0.89
C SER A 77 -15.99 -3.73 1.51
N ARG A 78 -16.21 -4.77 2.32
CA ARG A 78 -17.47 -5.04 3.01
C ARG A 78 -17.19 -5.56 4.42
N THR A 79 -17.76 -4.89 5.43
CA THR A 79 -17.56 -5.25 6.84
C THR A 79 -18.19 -6.60 7.20
N ASP A 80 -19.24 -7.01 6.49
CA ASP A 80 -19.93 -8.30 6.64
C ASP A 80 -19.20 -9.47 5.95
N VAL A 81 -18.13 -9.21 5.19
CA VAL A 81 -17.30 -10.23 4.52
C VAL A 81 -15.82 -10.02 4.87
N PRO A 82 -15.41 -10.27 6.13
CA PRO A 82 -14.03 -10.12 6.57
C PRO A 82 -13.11 -11.19 5.96
N VAL A 83 -11.81 -11.05 6.17
CA VAL A 83 -10.82 -12.04 5.67
C VAL A 83 -11.01 -13.37 6.37
N THR A 84 -11.11 -14.46 5.59
CA THR A 84 -11.48 -15.78 6.14
C THR A 84 -10.39 -16.40 7.02
N SER A 85 -9.12 -16.09 6.74
CA SER A 85 -7.96 -16.59 7.49
C SER A 85 -7.26 -15.45 8.21
N SER A 86 -6.81 -15.69 9.45
CA SER A 86 -6.02 -14.72 10.22
C SER A 86 -4.67 -14.37 9.56
N SER A 87 -4.15 -15.27 8.72
CA SER A 87 -2.95 -15.05 7.90
C SER A 87 -3.28 -14.79 6.42
N GLY A 88 -4.57 -14.63 6.08
CA GLY A 88 -5.02 -14.44 4.71
C GLY A 88 -4.84 -13.00 4.25
N VAL A 89 -4.61 -12.81 2.95
CA VAL A 89 -4.50 -11.48 2.33
C VAL A 89 -5.66 -11.27 1.37
N ARG A 90 -6.39 -10.16 1.54
CA ARG A 90 -7.39 -9.70 0.58
C ARG A 90 -6.68 -9.00 -0.57
N VAL A 91 -6.68 -9.61 -1.75
CA VAL A 91 -6.11 -8.98 -2.95
C VAL A 91 -7.16 -8.08 -3.61
N GLY A 92 -6.76 -6.85 -3.91
CA GLY A 92 -7.51 -5.96 -4.80
C GLY A 92 -7.37 -6.44 -6.23
N LEU A 93 -8.43 -6.28 -7.03
CA LEU A 93 -8.42 -6.60 -8.45
C LEU A 93 -9.24 -5.59 -9.22
N THR A 94 -8.69 -5.11 -10.32
CA THR A 94 -9.40 -4.34 -11.33
C THR A 94 -9.17 -5.02 -12.66
N VAL A 95 -10.13 -5.83 -13.08
CA VAL A 95 -10.02 -6.64 -14.30
C VAL A 95 -11.16 -6.30 -15.22
N SER A 96 -10.85 -6.00 -16.48
CA SER A 96 -11.84 -5.82 -17.53
C SER A 96 -11.55 -6.75 -18.68
N MET A 97 -12.55 -7.54 -19.08
CA MET A 97 -12.56 -8.20 -20.37
C MET A 97 -13.49 -7.42 -21.29
N ILE A 98 -13.04 -7.15 -22.50
CA ILE A 98 -13.80 -6.46 -23.53
C ILE A 98 -13.79 -7.37 -24.76
N CYS A 99 -14.95 -7.63 -25.34
CA CYS A 99 -15.11 -8.52 -26.49
C CYS A 99 -15.92 -7.83 -27.59
N GLU A 100 -15.35 -7.82 -28.78
CA GLU A 100 -16.05 -7.45 -30.01
C GLU A 100 -16.31 -8.70 -30.86
N THR A 101 -17.53 -8.84 -31.35
CA THR A 101 -17.85 -9.86 -32.35
C THR A 101 -17.64 -9.29 -33.75
N VAL A 102 -16.84 -9.95 -34.59
CA VAL A 102 -16.63 -9.60 -36.00
C VAL A 102 -17.21 -10.69 -36.88
N ILE A 103 -18.11 -10.31 -37.79
CA ILE A 103 -18.67 -11.22 -38.79
C ILE A 103 -17.79 -11.18 -40.03
N LYS A 104 -17.19 -12.31 -40.39
CA LYS A 104 -16.36 -12.45 -41.57
C LYS A 104 -17.24 -12.41 -42.82
N ASN A 105 -16.77 -11.73 -43.87
CA ASN A 105 -17.34 -11.75 -45.21
C ASN A 105 -18.81 -11.27 -45.35
N GLY A 106 -19.38 -10.61 -44.33
CA GLY A 106 -20.67 -9.92 -44.43
C GLY A 106 -21.90 -10.78 -44.73
N LYS A 107 -21.87 -12.09 -44.40
CA LYS A 107 -23.01 -13.00 -44.58
C LYS A 107 -24.22 -12.57 -43.75
N ALA A 108 -25.42 -12.89 -44.24
CA ALA A 108 -26.66 -12.63 -43.51
C ALA A 108 -26.72 -13.47 -42.22
N PRO A 109 -27.34 -12.97 -41.12
CA PRO A 109 -27.38 -13.67 -39.83
C PRO A 109 -27.92 -15.11 -39.88
N SER A 110 -28.85 -15.39 -40.80
CA SER A 110 -29.44 -16.71 -41.00
C SER A 110 -28.49 -17.74 -41.62
N GLU A 111 -27.37 -17.30 -42.19
CA GLU A 111 -26.41 -18.13 -42.94
C GLU A 111 -25.07 -18.27 -42.22
N LEU A 112 -24.91 -17.65 -41.04
CA LEU A 112 -23.67 -17.65 -40.28
C LEU A 112 -23.43 -19.00 -39.59
N CYS A 113 -22.19 -19.50 -39.69
CA CYS A 113 -21.68 -20.56 -38.83
C CYS A 113 -20.56 -20.01 -37.90
N ARG A 114 -20.06 -20.87 -36.98
CA ARG A 114 -18.98 -20.46 -36.06
C ARG A 114 -17.70 -20.05 -36.77
N ASP A 115 -17.41 -20.61 -37.95
CA ASP A 115 -16.21 -20.27 -38.71
C ASP A 115 -16.27 -18.86 -39.30
N ASP A 116 -17.48 -18.34 -39.49
CA ASP A 116 -17.75 -16.99 -40.00
C ASP A 116 -17.67 -15.91 -38.90
N VAL A 117 -17.43 -16.30 -37.65
CA VAL A 117 -17.39 -15.36 -36.51
C VAL A 117 -15.98 -15.33 -35.92
N LEU A 118 -15.49 -14.13 -35.62
CA LEU A 118 -14.29 -13.89 -34.85
C LEU A 118 -14.67 -13.11 -33.58
N CYS A 119 -14.01 -13.38 -32.47
CA CYS A 119 -14.12 -12.56 -31.27
C CYS A 119 -12.77 -11.89 -31.01
N ASN A 120 -12.72 -10.57 -31.11
CA ASN A 120 -11.56 -9.81 -30.66
C ASN A 120 -11.69 -9.59 -29.16
N ILE A 121 -10.70 -10.05 -28.40
CA ILE A 121 -10.69 -9.97 -26.95
C ILE A 121 -9.58 -9.02 -26.51
N ILE A 122 -9.96 -8.01 -25.74
CA ILE A 122 -9.03 -7.19 -24.98
C ILE A 122 -9.21 -7.56 -23.50
N TYR A 123 -8.16 -8.07 -22.90
CA TYR A 123 -8.12 -8.38 -21.48
C TYR A 123 -7.16 -7.43 -20.78
N VAL A 124 -7.67 -6.70 -19.79
CA VAL A 124 -6.90 -5.77 -18.97
C VAL A 124 -7.00 -6.22 -17.52
N SER A 125 -5.88 -6.57 -16.92
CA SER A 125 -5.76 -6.73 -15.47
C SER A 125 -4.89 -5.60 -14.93
N GLN A 126 -5.50 -4.63 -14.27
CA GLN A 126 -4.79 -3.69 -13.43
C GLN A 126 -4.69 -4.30 -12.04
N ASP A 127 -3.49 -4.76 -11.68
CA ASP A 127 -3.09 -4.64 -10.30
C ASP A 127 -3.07 -3.14 -10.03
N VAL A 128 -3.94 -2.64 -9.15
CA VAL A 128 -3.80 -1.27 -8.63
C VAL A 128 -2.60 -1.29 -7.69
N LYS A 129 -1.40 -1.45 -8.26
CA LYS A 129 -0.17 -1.16 -7.56
C LYS A 129 -0.16 0.33 -7.37
N LYS A 130 -0.39 0.76 -6.13
CA LYS A 130 -0.12 2.13 -5.72
C LYS A 130 1.36 2.38 -6.06
N SER A 131 1.64 3.42 -6.84
CA SER A 131 3.02 3.74 -7.19
C SER A 131 3.72 4.27 -5.93
N VAL A 132 4.83 3.62 -5.56
CA VAL A 132 5.60 3.98 -4.37
C VAL A 132 7.01 4.38 -4.76
N ALA A 133 7.50 5.49 -4.19
CA ALA A 133 8.93 5.79 -4.17
C ALA A 133 9.50 5.66 -2.75
N ILE A 134 10.75 5.25 -2.65
CA ILE A 134 11.52 5.26 -1.41
C ILE A 134 12.36 6.53 -1.39
N VAL A 135 12.32 7.26 -0.29
CA VAL A 135 13.02 8.54 -0.11
C VAL A 135 13.92 8.43 1.11
N VAL A 136 15.23 8.60 0.90
CA VAL A 136 16.21 8.74 1.97
C VAL A 136 16.83 10.13 1.89
N VAL A 137 16.90 10.82 3.03
CA VAL A 137 17.57 12.12 3.14
C VAL A 137 18.69 12.04 4.17
N VAL A 138 19.91 12.38 3.75
CA VAL A 138 21.11 12.38 4.59
C VAL A 138 21.52 13.82 4.93
N GLN A 139 21.93 14.10 6.16
CA GLN A 139 22.31 15.47 6.54
C GLN A 139 23.76 15.86 6.18
N ASN A 140 24.70 14.91 6.05
CA ASN A 140 26.12 15.21 5.84
C ASN A 140 26.86 14.12 5.05
N ASP A 141 27.60 14.56 4.02
CA ASP A 141 28.37 13.72 3.10
C ASP A 141 29.57 13.02 3.77
N HIS A 142 30.05 13.55 4.89
CA HIS A 142 31.23 13.02 5.58
C HIS A 142 30.99 11.67 6.30
N ASN A 143 29.72 11.26 6.46
CA ASN A 143 29.35 10.02 7.14
C ASN A 143 28.77 8.97 6.19
N LYS A 144 28.90 9.15 4.87
CA LYS A 144 28.28 8.24 3.88
C LYS A 144 28.71 6.78 4.08
N GLU A 145 29.97 6.56 4.44
CA GLU A 145 30.51 5.22 4.75
C GLU A 145 29.82 4.55 5.95
N GLN A 146 29.36 5.33 6.94
CA GLN A 146 28.69 4.78 8.14
C GLN A 146 27.31 4.21 7.83
N TYR A 147 26.65 4.74 6.80
CA TYR A 147 25.30 4.33 6.39
C TYR A 147 25.32 3.35 5.22
N GLN A 148 26.49 3.10 4.61
CA GLN A 148 26.61 2.34 3.37
C GLN A 148 25.89 0.99 3.45
N GLN A 149 26.14 0.21 4.50
CA GLN A 149 25.52 -1.11 4.66
C GLN A 149 23.99 -1.04 4.72
N ALA A 150 23.44 -0.04 5.42
CA ALA A 150 22.00 0.15 5.52
C ALA A 150 21.41 0.58 4.17
N GLN A 151 22.06 1.54 3.51
CA GLN A 151 21.65 2.07 2.21
C GLN A 151 21.73 1.01 1.09
N ASP A 152 22.74 0.14 1.09
CA ASP A 152 22.87 -0.95 0.14
C ASP A 152 21.66 -1.89 0.18
N THR A 153 21.13 -2.17 1.39
CA THR A 153 19.93 -3.00 1.53
C THR A 153 18.69 -2.33 0.96
N ILE A 154 18.55 -1.01 1.13
CA ILE A 154 17.43 -0.23 0.58
C ILE A 154 17.53 -0.19 -0.94
N GLU A 155 18.71 0.09 -1.50
CA GLU A 155 18.94 0.15 -2.94
C GLU A 155 18.65 -1.21 -3.59
N CYS A 156 19.16 -2.30 -3.01
CA CYS A 156 18.87 -3.66 -3.49
C CYS A 156 17.37 -3.98 -3.44
N TYR A 157 16.68 -3.61 -2.36
CA TYR A 157 15.25 -3.80 -2.23
C TYR A 157 14.46 -2.99 -3.26
N ALA A 158 14.83 -1.72 -3.46
CA ALA A 158 14.22 -0.84 -4.45
C ALA A 158 14.38 -1.39 -5.87
N VAL A 159 15.59 -1.83 -6.24
CA VAL A 159 15.88 -2.43 -7.55
C VAL A 159 15.10 -3.74 -7.73
N HIS A 160 15.08 -4.61 -6.71
CA HIS A 160 14.41 -5.90 -6.77
C HIS A 160 12.90 -5.77 -7.03
N HIS A 161 12.24 -4.83 -6.34
CA HIS A 161 10.80 -4.60 -6.45
C HIS A 161 10.40 -3.50 -7.44
N ARG A 162 11.37 -2.85 -8.07
CA ARG A 162 11.21 -1.75 -9.04
C ARG A 162 10.55 -0.50 -8.44
N TYR A 163 10.94 -0.14 -7.22
CA TYR A 163 10.59 1.15 -6.63
C TYR A 163 11.55 2.24 -7.14
N THR A 164 11.01 3.44 -7.39
CA THR A 164 11.85 4.62 -7.58
C THR A 164 12.57 4.94 -6.28
N PHE A 165 13.88 5.12 -6.32
CA PHE A 165 14.68 5.47 -5.15
C PHE A 165 15.22 6.90 -5.30
N TYR A 166 14.79 7.77 -4.40
CA TYR A 166 15.26 9.14 -4.32
C TYR A 166 16.19 9.30 -3.11
N TYR A 167 17.43 9.67 -3.39
CA TYR A 167 18.46 9.91 -2.39
C TYR A 167 18.91 11.37 -2.45
N PHE A 168 18.74 12.12 -1.36
CA PHE A 168 19.12 13.53 -1.28
C PHE A 168 19.90 13.86 -0.01
N MET A 169 20.56 15.01 -0.01
CA MET A 169 21.39 15.47 1.11
C MET A 169 20.92 16.83 1.65
N PHE A 170 19.94 16.89 2.57
CA PHE A 170 19.32 18.16 3.03
C PHE A 170 18.50 18.05 4.33
N GLN A 171 17.82 19.13 4.74
CA GLN A 171 16.78 19.14 5.78
C GLN A 171 15.53 18.35 5.34
N ARG A 172 15.34 17.17 5.95
CA ARG A 172 14.42 16.10 5.50
C ARG A 172 12.99 16.53 5.18
N HIS A 173 12.20 17.00 6.15
CA HIS A 173 10.76 17.17 5.96
C HIS A 173 10.42 18.31 4.98
N CYS A 174 11.21 19.39 4.99
CA CYS A 174 11.03 20.53 4.09
C CYS A 174 11.26 20.13 2.63
N VAL A 175 12.33 19.38 2.36
CA VAL A 175 12.65 18.93 1.00
C VAL A 175 11.59 17.96 0.47
N VAL A 176 11.14 17.01 1.30
CA VAL A 176 10.06 16.11 0.87
C VAL A 176 8.78 16.92 0.58
N ALA A 177 8.43 17.90 1.42
CA ALA A 177 7.27 18.75 1.19
C ALA A 177 7.32 19.51 -0.15
N GLU A 178 8.50 20.01 -0.51
CA GLU A 178 8.71 20.79 -1.73
C GLU A 178 8.75 19.89 -2.98
N LEU A 179 9.58 18.84 -2.95
CA LEU A 179 9.87 18.02 -4.12
C LEU A 179 8.78 17.01 -4.44
N MET A 180 8.00 16.55 -3.45
CA MET A 180 7.01 15.49 -3.68
C MET A 180 5.97 15.85 -4.74
N SER A 181 5.66 17.14 -4.93
CA SER A 181 4.74 17.59 -5.97
C SER A 181 5.23 17.34 -7.41
N SER A 182 6.55 17.19 -7.58
CA SER A 182 7.20 16.91 -8.87
C SER A 182 7.33 15.41 -9.18
N TRP A 183 7.06 14.55 -8.19
CA TRP A 183 7.23 13.11 -8.32
C TRP A 183 5.91 12.44 -8.74
N PRO A 184 5.93 11.51 -9.71
CA PRO A 184 4.73 10.86 -10.23
C PRO A 184 4.14 9.80 -9.27
N GLU A 185 4.87 9.41 -8.23
CA GLU A 185 4.44 8.37 -7.29
C GLU A 185 3.30 8.85 -6.36
N GLU A 186 2.32 7.97 -6.15
CA GLU A 186 1.16 8.23 -5.28
C GLU A 186 1.56 8.20 -3.80
N TRP A 187 2.51 7.35 -3.43
CA TRP A 187 2.99 7.19 -2.06
C TRP A 187 4.51 7.28 -1.98
N LEU A 188 4.99 7.83 -0.88
CA LEU A 188 6.40 7.93 -0.58
C LEU A 188 6.67 7.24 0.75
N LEU A 189 7.65 6.33 0.78
CA LEU A 189 8.23 5.78 2.00
C LEU A 189 9.47 6.61 2.35
N PHE A 190 9.34 7.45 3.36
CA PHE A 190 10.49 8.17 3.92
C PHE A 190 11.24 7.26 4.90
N LEU A 191 12.57 7.20 4.79
CA LEU A 191 13.46 6.45 5.67
C LEU A 191 14.66 7.30 6.10
N ASP A 192 15.02 7.21 7.38
CA ASP A 192 16.29 7.71 7.88
C ASP A 192 17.47 6.91 7.30
N ALA A 193 18.63 7.56 7.23
CA ALA A 193 19.83 7.02 6.58
C ALA A 193 20.40 5.75 7.26
N ASP A 194 20.08 5.53 8.54
CA ASP A 194 20.53 4.39 9.33
C ASP A 194 19.53 3.22 9.35
N MET A 195 18.46 3.30 8.55
CA MET A 195 17.48 2.22 8.42
C MET A 195 17.89 1.23 7.33
N ALA A 196 17.67 -0.06 7.59
CA ALA A 196 18.01 -1.16 6.69
C ALA A 196 16.81 -2.08 6.46
N VAL A 197 16.78 -2.73 5.29
CA VAL A 197 15.78 -3.75 4.96
C VAL A 197 16.23 -5.10 5.52
N ILE A 198 15.44 -5.66 6.44
CA ILE A 198 15.71 -6.97 7.06
C ILE A 198 14.97 -8.09 6.32
N ASN A 199 13.72 -7.85 5.94
CA ASN A 199 12.90 -8.84 5.24
C ASN A 199 12.46 -8.27 3.87
N PRO A 200 13.19 -8.61 2.78
CA PRO A 200 12.89 -8.08 1.46
C PRO A 200 11.67 -8.73 0.81
N ASN A 201 11.02 -9.72 1.44
CA ASN A 201 9.88 -10.43 0.84
C ASN A 201 8.54 -9.70 1.04
N HIS A 202 8.47 -8.73 1.96
CA HIS A 202 7.29 -7.89 2.13
C HIS A 202 7.32 -6.70 1.18
N LEU A 203 6.18 -6.38 0.58
CA LEU A 203 5.99 -5.21 -0.27
C LEU A 203 5.57 -4.01 0.57
N ILE A 204 5.99 -2.80 0.17
CA ILE A 204 5.59 -1.56 0.87
C ILE A 204 4.07 -1.37 0.83
N GLU A 205 3.44 -1.78 -0.27
CA GLU A 205 2.00 -1.68 -0.50
C GLU A 205 1.17 -2.42 0.56
N GLU A 206 1.72 -3.43 1.25
CA GLU A 206 1.07 -4.12 2.37
C GLU A 206 0.76 -3.19 3.54
N TYR A 207 1.52 -2.10 3.68
CA TYR A 207 1.39 -1.12 4.75
C TYR A 207 0.62 0.13 4.33
N ILE A 208 0.19 0.22 3.06
CA ILE A 208 -0.58 1.36 2.58
C ILE A 208 -2.06 1.14 2.87
N PRO A 209 -2.72 2.07 3.59
CA PRO A 209 -4.12 1.92 3.99
C PRO A 209 -5.06 1.89 2.78
N SER A 210 -6.13 1.09 2.88
CA SER A 210 -7.20 1.07 1.89
C SER A 210 -8.16 2.27 2.01
N ASP A 211 -8.23 2.88 3.19
CA ASP A 211 -9.02 4.07 3.46
C ASP A 211 -8.46 5.29 2.68
N PRO A 212 -9.22 5.90 1.77
CA PRO A 212 -8.76 7.02 0.96
C PRO A 212 -8.52 8.30 1.77
N ASP A 213 -9.07 8.41 2.99
CA ASP A 213 -8.93 9.58 3.85
C ASP A 213 -7.64 9.53 4.69
N ILE A 214 -6.91 8.42 4.68
CA ILE A 214 -5.61 8.32 5.35
C ILE A 214 -4.50 8.79 4.40
N HIS A 215 -3.84 9.88 4.79
CA HIS A 215 -2.76 10.50 4.03
C HIS A 215 -1.36 10.20 4.55
N ILE A 216 -1.22 9.87 5.83
CA ILE A 216 0.08 9.67 6.47
C ILE A 216 -0.02 8.49 7.42
N VAL A 217 0.98 7.60 7.39
CA VAL A 217 1.08 6.46 8.29
C VAL A 217 2.39 6.57 9.05
N PHE A 218 2.25 6.72 10.36
CA PHE A 218 3.35 6.58 11.31
C PHE A 218 3.25 5.25 12.05
N TYR A 219 4.34 4.86 12.71
CA TYR A 219 4.37 3.73 13.62
C TYR A 219 4.92 4.14 14.98
N LYS A 220 4.71 3.28 15.98
CA LYS A 220 5.21 3.49 17.34
C LYS A 220 6.58 2.84 17.51
N ARG A 221 7.49 3.54 18.18
CA ARG A 221 8.77 2.99 18.65
C ARG A 221 8.52 1.85 19.63
N ILE A 222 9.29 0.76 19.50
CA ILE A 222 9.13 -0.45 20.33
C ILE A 222 9.48 -0.23 21.82
N PHE A 223 10.35 0.74 22.11
CA PHE A 223 10.97 0.93 23.42
C PHE A 223 10.35 2.02 24.29
N ASN A 224 9.53 2.90 23.72
CA ASN A 224 8.86 3.97 24.47
C ASN A 224 7.45 4.31 23.93
N HIS A 225 6.93 3.56 22.95
CA HIS A 225 5.61 3.73 22.34
C HIS A 225 5.33 5.10 21.71
N GLU A 226 6.36 5.91 21.56
CA GLU A 226 6.34 7.22 20.91
C GLU A 226 6.14 7.08 19.40
N VAL A 227 5.49 8.06 18.77
CA VAL A 227 5.42 8.12 17.30
C VAL A 227 6.84 8.28 16.74
N MET A 228 7.22 7.41 15.80
CA MET A 228 8.49 7.51 15.10
C MET A 228 8.44 8.57 14.00
N ALA A 229 9.39 9.48 14.01
CA ALA A 229 9.60 10.49 12.97
C ALA A 229 10.58 10.06 11.87
N GLY A 230 11.48 9.14 12.18
CA GLY A 230 12.55 8.69 11.27
C GLY A 230 12.08 7.83 10.08
N SER A 231 10.81 7.45 10.05
CA SER A 231 10.21 6.83 8.87
C SER A 231 8.69 6.90 8.90
N TYR A 232 8.11 7.09 7.72
CA TYR A 232 6.67 7.17 7.54
C TYR A 232 6.29 6.91 6.09
N LEU A 233 5.07 6.42 5.88
CA LEU A 233 4.43 6.44 4.56
C LEU A 233 3.61 7.71 4.43
N ILE A 234 3.73 8.39 3.31
CA ILE A 234 2.99 9.61 3.04
C ILE A 234 2.44 9.61 1.62
N ARG A 235 1.15 9.90 1.50
CA ARG A 235 0.46 10.05 0.22
C ARG A 235 0.86 11.36 -0.43
N ASN A 236 1.06 11.37 -1.73
CA ASN A 236 1.33 12.56 -2.50
C ASN A 236 0.08 13.43 -2.65
N SER A 237 -0.19 14.26 -1.64
CA SER A 237 -1.39 15.11 -1.58
C SER A 237 -1.09 16.51 -1.08
N GLY A 238 -2.02 17.43 -1.32
CA GLY A 238 -1.94 18.79 -0.76
C GLY A 238 -2.00 18.80 0.78
N LEU A 239 -2.72 17.87 1.40
CA LEU A 239 -2.77 17.75 2.86
C LEU A 239 -1.41 17.32 3.42
N SER A 240 -0.82 16.28 2.84
CA SER A 240 0.49 15.77 3.22
C SER A 240 1.59 16.83 3.13
N ARG A 241 1.58 17.63 2.05
CA ARG A 241 2.51 18.76 1.91
C ARG A 241 2.33 19.79 3.01
N LYS A 242 1.08 20.21 3.29
CA LYS A 242 0.79 21.14 4.39
C LYS A 242 1.26 20.60 5.73
N PHE A 243 1.05 19.30 5.99
CA PHE A 243 1.51 18.66 7.22
C PHE A 243 3.04 18.69 7.32
N LEU A 244 3.77 18.28 6.27
CA LEU A 244 5.23 18.28 6.28
C LEU A 244 5.81 19.69 6.40
N THR A 245 5.22 20.68 5.71
CA THR A 245 5.58 22.09 5.87
C THR A 245 5.36 22.54 7.32
N HIS A 246 4.18 22.28 7.88
CA HIS A 246 3.87 22.59 9.29
C HIS A 246 4.85 21.95 10.25
N TRP A 247 5.20 20.68 10.03
CA TRP A 247 6.19 19.97 10.82
C TRP A 247 7.58 20.58 10.69
N SER A 248 8.04 20.87 9.48
CA SER A 248 9.36 21.49 9.27
C SER A 248 9.51 22.84 9.98
N LEU A 249 8.43 23.62 10.09
CA LEU A 249 8.46 24.92 10.78
C LEU A 249 8.67 24.80 12.29
N TYR A 250 8.47 23.61 12.88
CA TYR A 250 8.78 23.39 14.29
C TYR A 250 10.27 23.54 14.61
N GLU A 251 11.18 23.41 13.62
CA GLU A 251 12.61 23.66 13.81
C GLU A 251 12.87 25.04 14.46
N PHE A 252 12.05 26.05 14.14
CA PHE A 252 12.15 27.40 14.70
C PHE A 252 11.44 27.58 16.05
N SER A 253 10.72 26.56 16.52
CA SER A 253 9.91 26.59 17.75
C SER A 253 10.35 25.55 18.79
N LEU A 254 11.46 24.85 18.55
CA LEU A 254 11.98 23.85 19.48
C LEU A 254 12.42 24.50 20.81
N PRO A 255 12.17 23.84 21.95
CA PRO A 255 12.69 24.30 23.23
C PRO A 255 14.22 24.40 23.27
N LYS A 256 14.75 25.28 24.12
CA LYS A 256 16.20 25.38 24.40
C LYS A 256 16.72 24.23 25.29
N SER A 257 15.82 23.48 25.92
CA SER A 257 16.12 22.31 26.75
C SER A 257 16.36 21.07 25.87
N PHE A 258 16.51 19.89 26.48
CA PHE A 258 16.52 18.66 25.67
C PHE A 258 15.15 18.51 25.01
N HIS A 259 15.10 18.34 23.68
CA HIS A 259 13.83 18.37 22.96
C HIS A 259 13.63 17.18 21.99
N GLY A 260 14.64 16.36 21.72
CA GLY A 260 14.49 15.18 20.85
C GLY A 260 14.27 15.51 19.36
N SER A 261 14.61 16.73 18.93
CA SER A 261 14.47 17.21 17.55
C SER A 261 13.04 17.05 16.98
N ASP A 262 12.93 16.69 15.71
CA ASP A 262 11.71 16.35 14.97
C ASP A 262 10.88 15.26 15.65
N ASN A 263 11.51 14.21 16.21
CA ASN A 263 10.78 13.14 16.88
C ASN A 263 10.11 13.64 18.16
N GLY A 264 10.75 14.50 18.93
CA GLY A 264 10.09 15.14 20.07
C GLY A 264 8.95 16.08 19.64
N ALA A 265 9.15 16.81 18.53
CA ALA A 265 8.17 17.74 18.00
C ALA A 265 6.91 17.07 17.44
N ILE A 266 7.00 15.85 16.87
CA ILE A 266 5.91 15.22 16.11
C ILE A 266 4.59 15.13 16.88
N HIS A 267 4.62 14.98 18.21
CA HIS A 267 3.42 14.90 19.04
C HIS A 267 2.67 16.24 19.10
N SER A 268 3.41 17.34 19.28
CA SER A 268 2.82 18.68 19.23
C SER A 268 2.41 19.05 17.80
N VAL A 269 3.18 18.62 16.79
CA VAL A 269 2.85 18.80 15.37
C VAL A 269 1.51 18.16 15.03
N ILE A 270 1.32 16.87 15.35
CA ILE A 270 0.06 16.16 15.10
C ILE A 270 -1.08 16.85 15.86
N ALA A 271 -0.91 17.14 17.15
CA ALA A 271 -1.96 17.76 17.95
C ALA A 271 -2.31 19.18 17.46
N SER A 272 -1.34 19.97 17.03
CA SER A 272 -1.58 21.33 16.55
C SER A 272 -2.17 21.39 15.15
N PHE A 273 -1.89 20.39 14.30
CA PHE A 273 -2.39 20.30 12.95
C PHE A 273 -3.81 19.73 12.90
N GLU A 274 -4.06 18.63 13.61
CA GLU A 274 -5.36 17.92 13.57
C GLU A 274 -6.36 18.44 14.61
N LEU A 275 -5.89 18.93 15.77
CA LEU A 275 -6.72 19.31 16.92
C LEU A 275 -6.38 20.73 17.43
N PRO A 276 -6.43 21.77 16.58
CA PRO A 276 -6.02 23.13 16.95
C PRO A 276 -6.82 23.71 18.13
N GLU A 277 -8.06 23.25 18.34
CA GLU A 277 -8.92 23.62 19.46
C GLU A 277 -8.40 23.16 20.83
N LEU A 278 -7.58 22.10 20.87
CA LEU A 278 -6.97 21.59 22.11
C LEU A 278 -5.73 22.37 22.54
N ARG A 279 -5.51 23.57 21.98
CA ARG A 279 -4.36 24.44 22.27
C ARG A 279 -4.01 24.54 23.76
N LYS A 280 -4.99 24.81 24.64
CA LYS A 280 -4.73 24.97 26.09
C LYS A 280 -4.21 23.70 26.77
N VAL A 281 -4.62 22.53 26.28
CA VAL A 281 -4.13 21.24 26.80
C VAL A 281 -2.74 20.98 26.23
N ARG A 282 -2.55 21.24 24.94
CA ARG A 282 -1.25 21.12 24.26
C ARG A 282 -0.17 22.00 24.91
N GLU A 283 -0.48 23.26 25.22
CA GLU A 283 0.44 24.21 25.84
C GLU A 283 0.98 23.69 27.18
N LYS A 284 0.16 23.01 27.99
CA LYS A 284 0.63 22.38 29.24
C LYS A 284 1.65 21.28 28.99
N CYS A 285 1.46 20.47 27.95
CA CYS A 285 2.42 19.45 27.55
C CYS A 285 3.71 20.09 26.98
N GLU A 286 3.58 21.17 26.23
CA GLU A 286 4.71 21.93 25.68
C GLU A 286 5.53 22.63 26.77
N GLU A 287 4.90 23.10 27.85
CA GLU A 287 5.61 23.62 29.04
C GLU A 287 6.47 22.54 29.71
N LEU A 288 5.95 21.32 29.84
CA LEU A 288 6.71 20.18 30.37
C LEU A 288 7.85 19.79 29.42
N TRP A 289 7.59 19.73 28.12
CA TRP A 289 8.60 19.46 27.10
C TRP A 289 9.71 20.51 27.15
N ALA A 290 9.34 21.80 27.33
CA ALA A 290 10.29 22.90 27.43
C ALA A 290 11.17 22.84 28.67
N ALA A 291 10.77 22.11 29.72
CA ALA A 291 11.58 21.88 30.92
C ALA A 291 12.31 20.53 30.93
N SER A 292 12.15 19.70 29.89
CA SER A 292 12.59 18.29 29.90
C SER A 292 14.12 18.11 29.82
N LYS A 293 14.59 16.99 30.38
CA LYS A 293 16.00 16.58 30.37
C LYS A 293 16.13 15.20 29.75
N TYR A 294 17.31 14.86 29.24
CA TYR A 294 17.57 13.56 28.61
C TYR A 294 17.14 12.33 29.46
N LYS A 295 17.33 12.40 30.78
CA LYS A 295 16.95 11.34 31.72
C LYS A 295 15.44 11.15 31.89
N ASP A 296 14.64 12.10 31.42
CA ASP A 296 13.18 12.05 31.46
C ASP A 296 12.60 11.32 30.23
N SER A 297 13.46 10.87 29.31
CA SER A 297 13.08 9.95 28.24
C SER A 297 12.53 8.66 28.87
N PHE A 298 11.25 8.36 28.63
CA PHE A 298 10.57 7.14 29.08
C PHE A 298 11.07 5.91 28.29
N ILE A 299 12.35 5.60 28.41
CA ILE A 299 12.93 4.38 27.86
C ILE A 299 12.51 3.25 28.80
N GLU A 300 11.80 2.26 28.26
CA GLU A 300 11.49 1.04 29.02
C GLU A 300 12.79 0.41 29.58
N PRO A 301 12.72 -0.26 30.75
CA PRO A 301 13.88 -0.98 31.26
C PRO A 301 14.46 -1.92 30.21
N THR A 302 15.80 -2.00 30.12
CA THR A 302 16.50 -2.83 29.13
C THR A 302 15.98 -4.27 29.09
N GLU A 303 15.57 -4.84 30.22
CA GLU A 303 14.99 -6.18 30.31
C GLU A 303 13.63 -6.32 29.61
N ALA A 304 12.80 -5.27 29.61
CA ALA A 304 11.50 -5.27 28.94
C ALA A 304 11.68 -5.17 27.41
N ILE A 305 12.60 -4.31 26.98
CA ILE A 305 13.01 -4.17 25.59
C ILE A 305 13.61 -5.50 25.08
N GLN A 306 14.54 -6.09 25.84
CA GLN A 306 15.15 -7.38 25.51
C GLN A 306 14.13 -8.50 25.41
N ARG A 307 13.14 -8.57 26.31
CA ARG A 307 12.06 -9.58 26.22
C ARG A 307 11.25 -9.46 24.94
N ARG A 308 10.90 -8.24 24.50
CA ARG A 308 10.19 -8.03 23.23
C ARG A 308 11.07 -8.36 22.03
N LEU A 309 12.30 -7.86 22.00
CA LEU A 309 13.28 -8.18 20.96
C LEU A 309 13.50 -9.69 20.84
N TYR A 310 13.65 -10.39 21.95
CA TYR A 310 13.84 -11.85 21.96
C TYR A 310 12.64 -12.59 21.39
N LYS A 311 11.41 -12.10 21.63
CA LYS A 311 10.20 -12.66 21.03
C LYS A 311 10.19 -12.46 19.52
N VAL A 312 10.49 -11.24 19.05
CA VAL A 312 10.55 -10.90 17.62
C VAL A 312 11.66 -11.70 16.93
N ILE A 313 12.86 -11.76 17.51
CA ILE A 313 13.98 -12.55 16.98
C ILE A 313 13.60 -14.02 16.87
N LYS A 314 12.95 -14.61 17.88
CA LYS A 314 12.46 -16.00 17.79
C LYS A 314 11.43 -16.22 16.70
N GLU A 315 10.54 -15.25 16.45
CA GLU A 315 9.58 -15.33 15.35
C GLU A 315 10.29 -15.30 14.00
N VAL A 316 11.25 -14.39 13.83
CA VAL A 316 12.09 -14.27 12.63
C VAL A 316 12.96 -15.52 12.42
N ASP A 317 13.62 -16.03 13.45
CA ASP A 317 14.43 -17.26 13.38
C ASP A 317 13.58 -18.46 12.95
N ARG A 318 12.35 -18.57 13.47
CA ARG A 318 11.42 -19.63 13.08
C ARG A 318 11.02 -19.50 11.60
N GLU A 319 10.83 -18.28 11.10
CA GLU A 319 10.58 -18.04 9.68
C GLU A 319 11.78 -18.43 8.82
N PHE A 320 13.00 -18.08 9.23
CA PHE A 320 14.23 -18.51 8.57
C PHE A 320 14.40 -20.03 8.53
N ASP A 321 14.09 -20.72 9.62
CA ASP A 321 14.17 -22.19 9.68
C ASP A 321 13.12 -22.85 8.75
N LEU A 322 11.91 -22.27 8.66
CA LEU A 322 10.89 -22.72 7.71
C LEU A 322 11.32 -22.51 6.26
N ILE A 323 11.99 -21.39 5.96
CA ILE A 323 12.54 -21.11 4.63
C ILE A 323 13.65 -22.13 4.30
N LYS A 324 14.57 -22.39 5.24
CA LYS A 324 15.65 -23.39 5.06
C LYS A 324 15.12 -24.81 4.88
N ALA A 325 14.06 -25.18 5.56
CA ALA A 325 13.49 -26.53 5.49
C ALA A 325 12.77 -26.82 4.15
N ALA A 326 12.55 -25.78 3.35
CA ALA A 326 11.85 -25.88 2.07
C ALA A 326 12.69 -25.48 0.86
N LEU A 327 13.99 -25.21 1.09
CA LEU A 327 15.07 -25.31 0.12
C LEU A 327 15.62 -26.74 0.13
#